data_AF-A0AAX6FBL4-F1
#
_entry.id   AF-A0AAX6FBL4-F1
#
_cell.length_a   1.000
_cell.length_b   1.000
_cell.length_c   1.000
_cell.angle_alpha   90.00
_cell.angle_beta   90.00
_cell.angle_gamma   90.00
#
_symmetry.space_group_name_H-M   'P 1'
#
loop_
_entity.id
_entity.type
_entity.pdbx_description
1 polymer ?
#
loop_
_entity_poly.entity_id
_entity_poly.type
_entity_poly.pdbx_seq_one_letter_code
_entity_poly.pdbx_strand_id
1 'polypeptide(L)'
;MVRAFEKKHAQQSLLWRRVFAFFIVVYVAFLIYSIYHQASTPWELRYHAYFMDEMHPWMVLCADWVAVLACLLAVKGLLHGSRFYQQWMWYSCYVGLLLVVFWLYYMLRLPRFRWDIIWLPFGPLSGAGISLYVDHLLKESLEDIKNLRGSMYNYKAM
;
A
#
# COMPACT_ATOMS: atom_id res chain seq x y z
N MET A 1 16.73 30.90 -8.75
CA MET A 1 16.28 30.28 -7.49
C MET A 1 15.16 29.24 -7.70
N VAL A 2 14.04 29.57 -8.36
CA VAL A 2 12.90 28.64 -8.56
C VAL A 2 13.27 27.29 -9.20
N ARG A 3 14.11 27.26 -10.25
CA ARG A 3 14.60 26.00 -10.85
C ARG A 3 15.41 25.11 -9.89
N ALA A 4 16.07 25.70 -8.89
CA ALA A 4 16.82 24.93 -7.90
C ALA A 4 15.88 24.32 -6.86
N PHE A 5 14.81 25.02 -6.49
CA PHE A 5 13.74 24.48 -5.66
C PHE A 5 13.01 23.32 -6.35
N GLU A 6 12.71 23.45 -7.65
CA GLU A 6 12.12 22.35 -8.43
C GLU A 6 13.00 21.10 -8.46
N LYS A 7 14.31 21.27 -8.71
CA LYS A 7 15.25 20.14 -8.69
C LYS A 7 15.33 19.49 -7.30
N LYS A 8 15.41 20.28 -6.23
CA LYS A 8 15.43 19.76 -4.85
C LYS A 8 14.12 19.04 -4.50
N HIS A 9 12.97 19.59 -4.85
CA HIS A 9 11.66 18.95 -4.63
C HIS A 9 11.50 17.65 -5.40
N ALA A 10 11.90 17.62 -6.68
CA ALA A 10 11.85 16.41 -7.49
C ALA A 10 12.74 15.30 -6.90
N GLN A 11 13.92 15.68 -6.39
CA GLN A 11 14.86 14.73 -5.80
C GLN A 11 14.39 14.21 -4.43
N GLN A 12 13.83 15.09 -3.59
CA GLN A 12 13.20 14.68 -2.32
C GLN A 12 11.98 13.80 -2.54
N SER A 13 11.14 14.13 -3.52
CA SER A 13 9.99 13.32 -3.93
C SER A 13 10.39 11.90 -4.31
N LEU A 14 11.43 11.75 -5.13
CA LEU A 14 11.93 10.45 -5.54
C LEU A 14 12.53 9.66 -4.37
N LEU A 15 13.21 10.33 -3.44
CA LEU A 15 13.74 9.68 -2.23
C LEU A 15 12.62 9.14 -1.35
N TRP A 16 11.60 9.95 -1.06
CA TRP A 16 10.45 9.51 -0.26
C TRP A 16 9.70 8.36 -0.92
N ARG A 17 9.43 8.43 -2.24
CA ARG A 17 8.82 7.32 -2.99
C ARG A 17 9.63 6.02 -2.86
N ARG A 18 10.95 6.08 -2.91
CA ARG A 18 11.83 4.90 -2.75
C ARG A 18 11.80 4.33 -1.35
N VAL A 19 11.84 5.18 -0.32
CA VAL A 19 11.79 4.75 1.08
C VAL A 19 10.47 4.03 1.37
N PHE A 20 9.34 4.58 0.94
CA PHE A 20 8.04 3.94 1.12
C PHE A 20 7.91 2.64 0.31
N ALA A 21 8.39 2.63 -0.94
CA ALA A 21 8.45 1.40 -1.74
C ALA A 21 9.26 0.30 -1.04
N PHE A 22 10.40 0.64 -0.43
CA PHE A 22 11.21 -0.30 0.33
C PHE A 22 10.46 -0.90 1.52
N PHE A 23 9.76 -0.08 2.32
CA PHE A 23 8.93 -0.58 3.42
C PHE A 23 7.85 -1.56 2.95
N ILE A 24 7.16 -1.25 1.84
CA ILE A 24 6.13 -2.13 1.28
C ILE A 24 6.76 -3.44 0.75
N VAL A 25 7.93 -3.39 0.13
CA VAL A 25 8.64 -4.59 -0.35
C VAL A 25 9.07 -5.49 0.81
N VAL A 26 9.58 -4.90 1.90
CA VAL A 26 9.91 -5.65 3.12
C VAL A 26 8.66 -6.33 3.70
N TYR A 27 7.53 -5.62 3.72
CA TYR A 27 6.25 -6.19 4.14
C TYR A 27 5.79 -7.35 3.24
N VAL A 28 5.93 -7.23 1.92
CA VAL A 28 5.63 -8.31 0.97
C VAL A 28 6.54 -9.52 1.21
N ALA A 29 7.83 -9.32 1.43
CA ALA A 29 8.75 -10.40 1.74
C ALA A 29 8.37 -11.14 3.04
N PHE A 30 7.93 -10.40 4.05
CA PHE A 30 7.39 -10.98 5.29
C PHE A 30 6.12 -11.81 5.05
N LEU A 31 5.19 -11.32 4.21
CA LEU A 31 4.00 -12.09 3.83
C LEU A 31 4.34 -13.38 3.09
N ILE A 32 5.27 -13.32 2.11
CA ILE A 32 5.73 -14.50 1.37
C ILE A 32 6.38 -15.51 2.32
N TYR A 33 7.20 -15.04 3.26
CA TYR A 33 7.80 -15.90 4.28
C TYR A 33 6.72 -16.56 5.16
N SER A 34 5.70 -15.81 5.56
CA SER A 34 4.55 -16.35 6.32
C SER A 34 3.80 -17.42 5.53
N ILE A 35 3.53 -17.19 4.25
CA ILE A 35 2.87 -18.17 3.35
C ILE A 35 3.72 -19.44 3.22
N TYR A 36 5.03 -19.29 3.01
CA TYR A 36 5.93 -20.43 2.87
C TYR A 36 5.99 -21.26 4.16
N HIS A 37 6.13 -20.57 5.30
CA HIS A 37 6.13 -21.20 6.61
C HIS A 37 4.79 -21.88 6.92
N GLN A 38 3.68 -21.32 6.44
CA GLN A 38 2.35 -21.93 6.55
C GLN A 38 2.23 -23.20 5.69
N ALA A 39 2.80 -23.21 4.49
CA ALA A 39 2.79 -24.38 3.62
C ALA A 39 3.67 -25.53 4.16
N SER A 40 4.79 -25.21 4.80
CA SER A 40 5.72 -26.22 5.36
C SER A 40 5.26 -26.80 6.69
N THR A 41 4.67 -26.00 7.57
CA THR A 41 4.28 -26.40 8.94
C THR A 41 2.90 -25.84 9.28
N PRO A 42 1.82 -26.44 8.75
CA PRO A 42 0.45 -25.92 8.93
C PRO A 42 -0.04 -25.92 10.39
N TRP A 43 0.62 -26.67 11.28
CA TRP A 43 0.22 -26.89 12.68
C TRP A 43 0.92 -25.99 13.71
N GLU A 44 1.99 -25.28 13.36
CA GLU A 44 2.73 -24.44 14.33
C GLU A 44 2.26 -22.97 14.37
N LEU A 45 1.65 -22.47 13.29
CA LEU A 45 1.14 -21.10 13.25
C LEU A 45 -0.24 -20.99 13.93
N ARG A 46 -0.24 -20.44 15.15
CA ARG A 46 -1.43 -20.28 16.01
C ARG A 46 -2.63 -19.65 15.32
N TYR A 47 -2.43 -18.80 14.31
CA TYR A 47 -3.51 -18.05 13.63
C TYR A 47 -4.38 -18.94 12.74
N HIS A 48 -3.82 -19.99 12.12
CA HIS A 48 -4.53 -20.89 11.19
C HIS A 48 -5.31 -21.99 11.90
N ALA A 49 -4.84 -22.43 13.07
CA ALA A 49 -5.57 -23.39 13.90
C ALA A 49 -6.97 -22.91 14.29
N TYR A 50 -7.22 -21.59 14.27
CA TYR A 50 -8.54 -21.01 14.58
C TYR A 50 -9.51 -21.01 13.39
N PHE A 51 -9.00 -21.06 12.15
CA PHE A 51 -9.83 -21.06 10.95
C PHE A 51 -10.06 -22.47 10.39
N MET A 52 -9.38 -23.50 10.90
CA MET A 52 -9.49 -24.88 10.40
C MET A 52 -10.89 -25.48 10.50
N ASP A 53 -11.72 -25.04 11.46
CA ASP A 53 -13.09 -25.56 11.62
C ASP A 53 -14.10 -24.95 10.62
N GLU A 54 -13.82 -23.77 10.06
CA GLU A 54 -14.78 -23.05 9.20
C GLU A 54 -14.26 -22.69 7.80
N MET A 55 -12.94 -22.67 7.55
CA MET A 55 -12.35 -22.27 6.26
C MET A 55 -11.39 -23.32 5.69
N HIS A 56 -11.54 -23.56 4.38
CA HIS A 56 -10.61 -24.40 3.63
C HIS A 56 -9.24 -23.68 3.49
N PRO A 57 -8.10 -24.35 3.78
CA PRO A 57 -6.76 -23.76 3.73
C PRO A 57 -6.43 -23.01 2.42
N TRP A 58 -6.98 -23.46 1.29
CA TRP A 58 -6.81 -22.85 -0.02
C TRP A 58 -7.35 -21.42 -0.11
N MET A 59 -8.43 -21.11 0.59
CA MET A 59 -9.02 -19.77 0.55
C MET A 59 -8.13 -18.72 1.22
N VAL A 60 -7.45 -19.11 2.30
CA VAL A 60 -6.53 -18.20 3.00
C VAL A 60 -5.27 -17.97 2.17
N LEU A 61 -4.69 -19.03 1.62
CA LEU A 61 -3.58 -18.94 0.67
C LEU A 61 -3.92 -17.99 -0.50
N CYS A 62 -5.09 -18.16 -1.12
CA CYS A 62 -5.54 -17.26 -2.19
C CYS A 62 -5.66 -15.80 -1.73
N ALA A 63 -6.22 -15.55 -0.54
CA ALA A 63 -6.34 -14.19 0.00
C ALA A 63 -4.96 -13.55 0.26
N ASP A 64 -4.00 -14.31 0.77
CA ASP A 64 -2.63 -13.84 1.00
C ASP A 64 -1.89 -13.56 -0.32
N TRP A 65 -2.09 -14.40 -1.34
CA TRP A 65 -1.59 -14.15 -2.69
C TRP A 65 -2.18 -12.87 -3.32
N VAL A 66 -3.49 -12.63 -3.12
CA VAL A 66 -4.16 -11.41 -3.58
C VAL A 66 -3.62 -10.18 -2.83
N ALA A 67 -3.31 -10.30 -1.54
CA ALA A 67 -2.70 -9.23 -0.75
C ALA A 67 -1.29 -8.88 -1.24
N VAL A 68 -0.47 -9.90 -1.56
CA VAL A 68 0.86 -9.72 -2.16
C VAL A 68 0.75 -9.03 -3.52
N LEU A 69 -0.18 -9.46 -4.37
CA LEU A 69 -0.45 -8.83 -5.67
C LEU A 69 -0.86 -7.36 -5.50
N ALA A 70 -1.78 -7.06 -4.59
CA ALA A 70 -2.23 -5.70 -4.32
C ALA A 70 -1.05 -4.78 -3.89
N CYS A 71 -0.17 -5.28 -3.04
CA CYS A 71 1.03 -4.55 -2.59
C CYS A 71 2.04 -4.34 -3.71
N LEU A 72 2.28 -5.34 -4.56
CA LEU A 72 3.16 -5.20 -5.73
C LEU A 72 2.62 -4.19 -6.74
N LEU A 73 1.30 -4.14 -6.92
CA LEU A 73 0.64 -3.14 -7.77
C LEU A 73 0.78 -1.73 -7.18
N ALA A 74 0.66 -1.57 -5.86
CA ALA A 74 0.91 -0.29 -5.18
C ALA A 74 2.37 0.18 -5.37
N VAL A 75 3.35 -0.71 -5.22
CA VAL A 75 4.78 -0.38 -5.42
C VAL A 75 5.05 0.01 -6.87
N LYS A 76 4.53 -0.74 -7.84
CA LYS A 76 4.63 -0.40 -9.26
C LYS A 76 3.98 0.95 -9.56
N GLY A 77 2.80 1.21 -8.99
CA GLY A 77 2.11 2.51 -8.99
C GLY A 77 2.99 3.66 -8.50
N LEU A 78 3.59 3.49 -7.33
CA LEU A 78 4.39 4.53 -6.69
C LEU A 78 5.67 4.88 -7.48
N LEU A 79 6.30 3.87 -8.09
CA LEU A 79 7.55 4.03 -8.85
C LEU A 79 7.36 4.68 -10.23
N HIS A 80 6.18 4.53 -10.85
CA HIS A 80 5.88 5.11 -12.16
C HIS A 80 4.86 6.24 -12.03
N GLY A 81 5.30 7.50 -12.07
CA GLY A 81 4.44 8.69 -11.97
C GLY A 81 3.58 9.00 -13.21
N SER A 82 3.17 8.00 -14.00
CA SER A 82 2.36 8.22 -15.21
C SER A 82 0.85 8.15 -14.91
N ARG A 83 0.05 8.86 -15.70
CA ARG A 83 -1.42 8.96 -15.57
C ARG A 83 -2.13 7.59 -15.62
N PHE A 84 -1.57 6.65 -16.36
CA PHE A 84 -2.02 5.25 -16.37
C PHE A 84 -1.75 4.55 -15.04
N TYR A 85 -0.62 4.80 -14.38
CA TYR A 85 -0.26 4.17 -13.10
C TYR A 85 -1.07 4.72 -11.91
N GLN A 86 -1.62 5.93 -12.02
CA GLN A 86 -2.56 6.46 -11.03
C GLN A 86 -3.81 5.56 -10.92
N GLN A 87 -4.31 5.01 -12.03
CA GLN A 87 -5.41 4.04 -12.02
C GLN A 87 -5.01 2.74 -11.30
N TRP A 88 -3.77 2.29 -11.43
CA TRP A 88 -3.27 1.08 -10.76
C TRP A 88 -3.21 1.24 -9.23
N MET A 89 -2.95 2.46 -8.74
CA MET A 89 -3.02 2.78 -7.31
C MET A 89 -4.47 2.73 -6.80
N TRP A 90 -5.43 3.24 -7.57
CA TRP A 90 -6.85 3.08 -7.25
C TRP A 90 -7.30 1.63 -7.27
N TYR A 91 -6.87 0.84 -8.28
CA TYR A 91 -7.16 -0.60 -8.32
C TYR A 91 -6.57 -1.34 -7.11
N SER A 92 -5.34 -1.03 -6.71
CA SER A 92 -4.74 -1.59 -5.49
C SER A 92 -5.55 -1.24 -4.24
N CYS A 93 -6.07 -0.01 -4.15
CA CYS A 93 -6.94 0.43 -3.05
C CYS A 93 -8.28 -0.34 -3.03
N TYR A 94 -8.93 -0.51 -4.18
CA TYR A 94 -10.16 -1.30 -4.29
C TYR A 94 -9.94 -2.77 -3.92
N VAL A 95 -8.85 -3.37 -4.38
CA VAL A 95 -8.49 -4.76 -4.01
C VAL A 95 -8.18 -4.87 -2.52
N GLY A 96 -7.46 -3.91 -1.94
CA GLY A 96 -7.22 -3.83 -0.50
C GLY A 96 -8.51 -3.71 0.31
N LEU A 97 -9.48 -2.91 -0.14
CA LEU A 97 -10.77 -2.74 0.51
C LEU A 97 -11.60 -4.03 0.44
N LEU A 98 -11.63 -4.71 -0.70
CA LEU A 98 -12.28 -6.02 -0.83
C LEU A 98 -11.66 -7.07 0.10
N LEU A 99 -10.32 -7.08 0.23
CA LEU A 99 -9.62 -7.93 1.19
C LEU A 99 -10.02 -7.61 2.64
N VAL A 100 -10.09 -6.34 3.00
CA VAL A 100 -10.53 -5.92 4.35
C VAL A 100 -11.94 -6.40 4.62
N VAL A 101 -12.88 -6.16 3.71
CA VAL A 101 -14.27 -6.59 3.87
C VAL A 101 -14.35 -8.12 3.98
N PHE A 102 -13.60 -8.85 3.17
CA PHE A 102 -13.52 -10.31 3.23
C PHE A 102 -13.06 -10.80 4.61
N TRP A 103 -11.91 -10.29 5.10
CA TRP A 103 -11.36 -10.69 6.41
C TRP A 103 -12.25 -10.25 7.58
N LEU A 104 -12.86 -9.07 7.50
CA LEU A 104 -13.74 -8.54 8.54
C LEU A 104 -15.05 -9.35 8.62
N TYR A 105 -15.58 -9.79 7.47
CA TYR A 105 -16.72 -10.70 7.40
C TYR A 105 -16.44 -12.03 8.12
N TYR A 106 -15.28 -12.66 7.84
CA TYR A 106 -14.91 -13.90 8.53
C TYR A 106 -14.63 -13.68 10.02
N MET A 107 -13.95 -12.59 10.38
CA MET A 107 -13.69 -12.22 11.79
C MET A 107 -14.98 -12.03 12.60
N LEU A 108 -16.03 -11.46 12.02
CA LEU A 108 -17.34 -11.32 12.66
C LEU A 108 -18.08 -12.65 12.82
N ARG A 109 -17.76 -13.64 11.97
CA ARG A 109 -18.34 -14.98 12.04
C ARG A 109 -17.70 -15.82 13.14
N LEU A 110 -16.48 -15.53 13.57
CA LEU A 110 -15.85 -16.23 14.69
C LEU A 110 -16.49 -15.86 16.04
N PRO A 111 -16.71 -16.85 16.93
CA PRO A 111 -17.36 -16.65 18.24
C PRO A 111 -16.49 -15.89 19.26
N ARG A 112 -15.20 -15.65 18.99
CA ARG A 112 -14.31 -14.85 19.85
C ARG A 112 -13.52 -13.84 19.02
N PHE A 113 -13.81 -12.56 19.25
CA PHE A 113 -13.08 -11.43 18.67
C PHE A 113 -11.65 -11.39 19.22
N ARG A 114 -10.64 -11.58 18.36
CA ARG A 114 -9.22 -11.52 18.76
C ARG A 114 -8.48 -10.46 17.98
N TRP A 115 -7.98 -9.46 18.69
CA TRP A 115 -7.31 -8.29 18.12
C TRP A 115 -5.98 -8.60 17.41
N ASP A 116 -5.35 -9.74 17.69
CA ASP A 116 -4.09 -10.15 17.06
C ASP A 116 -4.20 -10.36 15.53
N ILE A 117 -5.41 -10.65 15.04
CA ILE A 117 -5.66 -10.95 13.61
C ILE A 117 -5.96 -9.68 12.81
N ILE A 118 -6.18 -8.53 13.47
CA ILE A 118 -6.51 -7.26 12.81
C ILE A 118 -5.38 -6.75 11.91
N TRP A 119 -4.14 -7.17 12.13
CA TRP A 119 -3.02 -6.78 11.29
C TRP A 119 -3.14 -7.29 9.83
N LEU A 120 -3.79 -8.44 9.60
CA LEU A 120 -3.97 -9.02 8.26
C LEU A 120 -4.76 -8.12 7.29
N PRO A 121 -5.98 -7.66 7.64
CA PRO A 121 -6.73 -6.74 6.78
C PRO A 121 -6.11 -5.34 6.75
N PHE A 122 -5.51 -4.88 7.86
CA PHE A 122 -4.97 -3.53 7.92
C PHE A 122 -3.69 -3.35 7.09
N GLY A 123 -2.90 -4.41 6.88
CA GLY A 123 -1.65 -4.34 6.13
C GLY A 123 -1.81 -3.82 4.70
N PRO A 124 -2.59 -4.50 3.83
CA PRO A 124 -2.79 -4.08 2.44
C PRO A 124 -3.48 -2.71 2.32
N LEU A 125 -4.44 -2.42 3.21
CA LEU A 125 -5.13 -1.13 3.27
C LEU A 125 -4.15 0.01 3.64
N SER A 126 -3.30 -0.20 4.64
CA SER A 126 -2.32 0.79 5.07
C SER A 126 -1.28 1.05 3.97
N GLY A 127 -0.79 0.01 3.29
CA GLY A 127 0.13 0.16 2.16
C GLY A 127 -0.47 0.93 0.98
N ALA A 128 -1.72 0.63 0.60
CA ALA A 128 -2.43 1.34 -0.46
C ALA A 128 -2.74 2.81 -0.07
N GLY A 129 -3.18 3.03 1.17
CA GLY A 129 -3.48 4.36 1.70
C GLY A 129 -2.25 5.26 1.79
N ILE A 130 -1.13 4.75 2.31
CA ILE A 130 0.14 5.48 2.38
C ILE A 130 0.62 5.84 0.97
N SER A 131 0.49 4.92 0.01
CA SER A 131 0.88 5.16 -1.37
C SER A 131 0.06 6.29 -2.01
N LEU A 132 -1.27 6.29 -1.84
CA LEU A 132 -2.15 7.37 -2.33
C LEU A 132 -1.87 8.71 -1.64
N TYR A 133 -1.62 8.69 -0.33
CA TYR A 133 -1.30 9.90 0.43
C TYR A 133 0.01 10.55 -0.05
N VAL A 134 1.05 9.73 -0.29
CA VAL A 134 2.32 10.21 -0.84
C VAL A 134 2.14 10.78 -2.26
N ASP A 135 1.34 10.15 -3.13
CA ASP A 135 1.08 10.71 -4.46
C ASP A 135 0.34 12.06 -4.38
N HIS A 136 -0.63 12.20 -3.47
CA HIS A 136 -1.35 13.44 -3.24
C HIS A 136 -0.45 14.57 -2.76
N LEU A 137 0.36 14.32 -1.71
CA LEU A 137 1.34 15.28 -1.17
C LEU A 137 2.30 15.80 -2.23
N LEU A 138 2.74 14.90 -3.13
CA LEU A 138 3.66 15.26 -4.21
C LEU A 138 3.01 16.09 -5.30
N LYS A 139 1.72 15.86 -5.56
CA LYS A 139 0.95 16.66 -6.50
C LYS A 139 0.71 18.07 -5.97
N GLU A 140 0.32 18.18 -4.71
CA GLU A 140 0.11 19.46 -4.02
C GLU A 140 1.40 20.29 -3.98
N SER A 141 2.52 19.67 -3.59
CA SER A 141 3.84 20.31 -3.60
C SER A 141 4.23 20.86 -4.99
N LEU A 142 3.87 20.17 -6.06
CA LEU A 142 4.18 20.61 -7.43
C LEU A 142 3.30 21.80 -7.85
N GLU A 143 2.07 21.85 -7.38
CA GLU A 143 1.13 22.93 -7.63
C GLU A 143 1.54 24.22 -6.90
N ASP A 144 2.00 24.12 -5.66
CA ASP A 144 2.56 25.25 -4.91
C ASP A 144 3.78 25.86 -5.59
N ILE A 145 4.68 25.02 -6.13
CA ILE A 145 5.86 25.50 -6.88
C ILE A 145 5.43 26.21 -8.17
N LYS A 146 4.39 25.72 -8.86
CA LYS A 146 3.84 26.39 -10.04
C LYS A 146 3.22 27.74 -9.68
N ASN A 147 2.51 27.84 -8.56
CA ASN A 147 1.93 29.08 -8.07
C ASN A 147 3.03 30.11 -7.73
N LEU A 148 4.07 29.70 -7.00
CA LEU A 148 5.25 30.53 -6.70
C LEU A 148 5.94 31.03 -7.97
N ARG A 149 6.07 30.16 -8.98
CA ARG A 149 6.61 30.53 -10.29
C ARG A 149 5.72 31.59 -10.98
N GLY A 150 4.40 31.42 -10.95
CA GLY A 150 3.43 32.38 -11.50
C GLY A 150 3.52 33.75 -10.84
N SER A 151 3.57 33.79 -9.51
CA SER A 151 3.73 35.04 -8.74
C SER A 151 5.04 35.75 -9.05
N MET A 152 6.15 35.02 -9.20
CA MET A 152 7.44 35.61 -9.57
C MET A 152 7.43 36.21 -10.99
N TYR A 153 6.79 35.55 -11.96
CA TYR A 153 6.65 36.09 -13.32
C TYR A 153 5.76 37.34 -13.35
N ASN A 154 4.65 37.34 -12.61
CA ASN A 154 3.79 38.52 -12.48
C ASN A 154 4.52 39.70 -11.85
N TYR A 155 5.32 39.46 -10.81
CA TYR A 155 6.12 40.51 -10.18
C TYR A 155 7.20 41.08 -11.11
N LYS A 156 7.78 40.26 -12.00
CA LYS A 156 8.78 40.71 -12.96
C LYS A 156 8.18 41.46 -14.17
N ALA A 157 6.87 41.36 -14.38
CA ALA A 157 6.16 42.01 -15.46
C ALA A 157 5.61 43.40 -15.09
N MET A 158 5.60 43.74 -13.79
CA MET A 158 5.41 45.10 -13.27
C MET A 158 6.75 45.83 -13.19
#